data_AF-A0A0B1SVR3-F1
#
_entry.id   AF-A0A0B1SVR3-F1
#
_cell.length_a   1.000
_cell.length_b   1.000
_cell.length_c   1.000
_cell.angle_alpha   90.00
_cell.angle_beta   90.00
_cell.angle_gamma   90.00
#
_symmetry.space_group_name_H-M   'P 1'
#
loop_
_entity.id
_entity.type
_entity.pdbx_description
1 polymer ?
#
loop_
_entity_poly.entity_id
_entity_poly.type
_entity_poly.pdbx_seq_one_letter_code
_entity_poly.pdbx_strand_id
1 'polypeptide(L)'
;MAATNPQGCIPCFCSGVTQQCQSSSYRRVTANGQTLYWKLPAKFLGNKVTAYGGTLKYVFRFSGEGRTNQEPDVIIRYKHRDAVHPERENTVELKFFEDRWQRVDGQQGTREHLLMALADLDDILIKATYMEECSTSSLMSVSMEFAEPQGRGLTAYEVEQCMCPPGYIGTSCEDCAPGYSRTGGIEDSAFIYLIEQ
;
A
#
# COMPACT_ATOMS: atom_id res chain seq x y z
N MET A 1 -19.41 -46.98 13.13
CA MET A 1 -20.08 -45.83 12.50
C MET A 1 -18.99 -45.01 11.83
N ALA A 2 -18.83 -45.14 10.51
CA ALA A 2 -17.87 -44.33 9.76
C ALA A 2 -18.39 -42.90 9.74
N ALA A 3 -17.65 -41.99 10.36
CA ALA A 3 -17.93 -40.57 10.27
C ALA A 3 -17.94 -40.18 8.79
N THR A 4 -19.10 -39.71 8.33
CA THR A 4 -19.36 -39.31 6.96
C THR A 4 -18.36 -38.24 6.52
N ASN A 5 -17.35 -38.64 5.74
CA ASN A 5 -16.56 -37.73 4.92
C ASN A 5 -17.16 -37.72 3.50
N PRO A 6 -18.06 -36.76 3.18
CA PRO A 6 -18.79 -36.75 1.92
C PRO A 6 -17.90 -36.56 0.68
N GLN A 7 -16.62 -36.19 0.84
CA GLN A 7 -15.67 -36.00 -0.25
C GLN A 7 -14.62 -37.12 -0.39
N GLY A 8 -14.62 -38.11 0.51
CA GLY A 8 -13.63 -39.19 0.50
C GLY A 8 -12.19 -38.70 0.75
N CYS A 9 -11.22 -39.54 0.42
CA CYS A 9 -9.80 -39.18 0.50
C CYS A 9 -9.39 -38.42 -0.76
N ILE A 10 -8.87 -37.20 -0.60
CA ILE A 10 -8.24 -36.44 -1.69
C ILE A 10 -6.76 -36.79 -1.80
N PRO A 11 -6.17 -36.79 -3.02
CA PRO A 11 -4.74 -36.98 -3.18
C PRO A 11 -3.97 -35.84 -2.49
N CYS A 12 -2.81 -36.17 -1.95
CA CYS A 12 -1.93 -35.15 -1.39
C CYS A 12 -1.38 -34.24 -2.48
N PHE A 13 -1.24 -32.97 -2.14
CA PHE A 13 -0.55 -31.99 -2.95
C PHE A 13 0.77 -31.62 -2.26
N CYS A 14 1.86 -32.26 -2.67
CA CYS A 14 3.22 -31.89 -2.25
C CYS A 14 3.93 -31.12 -3.38
N SER A 15 3.25 -30.13 -3.97
CA SER A 15 3.74 -29.29 -5.06
C SER A 15 4.30 -30.05 -6.27
N GLY A 16 3.82 -31.27 -6.50
CA GLY A 16 4.29 -32.14 -7.59
C GLY A 16 5.64 -32.84 -7.35
N VAL A 17 6.24 -32.70 -6.16
CA VAL A 17 7.56 -33.31 -5.85
C VAL A 17 7.44 -34.76 -5.39
N THR A 18 6.39 -35.08 -4.64
CA THR A 18 6.15 -36.44 -4.12
C THR A 18 4.66 -36.70 -3.95
N GLN A 19 4.28 -37.99 -3.95
CA GLN A 19 2.94 -38.46 -3.59
C GLN A 19 2.93 -39.16 -2.23
N GLN A 20 4.09 -39.27 -1.58
CA GLN A 20 4.22 -39.84 -0.24
C GLN A 20 4.02 -38.74 0.80
N CYS A 21 2.93 -38.81 1.54
CA CYS A 21 2.49 -37.80 2.49
C CYS A 21 1.70 -38.45 3.64
N GLN A 22 1.56 -37.74 4.74
CA GLN A 22 0.61 -38.06 5.80
C GLN A 22 0.02 -36.78 6.37
N SER A 23 -1.15 -36.87 7.00
CA SER A 23 -1.74 -35.74 7.72
C SER A 23 -0.80 -35.27 8.83
N SER A 24 -0.60 -33.95 8.94
CA SER A 24 0.21 -33.39 10.03
C SER A 24 -0.54 -33.47 11.37
N SER A 25 0.22 -33.45 12.46
CA SER A 25 -0.33 -33.31 13.83
C SER A 25 -0.60 -31.85 14.21
N TYR A 26 -0.51 -30.93 13.25
CA TYR A 26 -0.63 -29.50 13.50
C TYR A 26 -2.03 -29.16 13.94
N ARG A 27 -2.10 -28.32 14.97
CA ARG A 27 -3.36 -27.81 15.51
C ARG A 27 -3.69 -26.51 14.82
N ARG A 28 -4.97 -26.29 14.56
CA ARG A 28 -5.46 -24.97 14.17
C ARG A 28 -5.14 -23.99 15.29
N VAL A 29 -4.45 -22.93 14.95
CA VAL A 29 -4.25 -21.76 15.80
C VAL A 29 -5.04 -20.63 15.17
N THR A 30 -5.78 -19.88 15.99
CA THR A 30 -6.39 -18.63 15.53
C THR A 30 -5.34 -17.54 15.64
N ALA A 31 -5.04 -16.86 14.53
CA ALA A 31 -4.29 -15.63 14.58
C ALA A 31 -5.19 -14.55 15.23
N ASN A 32 -4.97 -14.28 16.51
CA ASN A 32 -5.67 -13.23 17.24
C ASN A 32 -4.77 -11.98 17.27
N GLY A 33 -5.32 -10.83 16.88
CA GLY A 33 -4.62 -9.55 16.99
C GLY A 33 -3.75 -9.20 15.78
N GLN A 34 -4.38 -8.93 14.63
CA GLN A 34 -3.72 -8.20 13.55
C GLN A 34 -4.42 -6.86 13.38
N THR A 35 -3.64 -5.78 13.35
CA THR A 35 -4.12 -4.51 12.83
C THR A 35 -4.60 -4.74 11.41
N LEU A 36 -5.87 -4.42 11.16
CA LEU A 36 -6.47 -4.57 9.85
C LEU A 36 -6.19 -3.32 9.03
N TYR A 37 -6.14 -3.51 7.71
CA TYR A 37 -5.98 -2.44 6.75
C TYR A 37 -6.95 -2.62 5.58
N TRP A 38 -7.46 -1.50 5.06
CA TRP A 38 -8.18 -1.44 3.79
C TRP A 38 -7.19 -1.31 2.63
N LYS A 39 -7.16 -2.29 1.72
CA LYS A 39 -6.44 -2.15 0.45
C LYS A 39 -7.22 -1.27 -0.50
N LEU A 40 -6.59 -0.21 -1.01
CA LEU A 40 -7.23 0.66 -2.00
C LEU A 40 -7.41 -0.07 -3.34
N PRO A 41 -8.49 0.25 -4.09
CA PRO A 41 -8.72 -0.33 -5.41
C PRO A 41 -7.65 0.04 -6.44
N ALA A 42 -7.54 -0.76 -7.50
CA ALA A 42 -6.55 -0.63 -8.57
C ALA A 42 -6.44 0.77 -9.22
N LYS A 43 -7.50 1.59 -9.19
CA LYS A 43 -7.46 2.96 -9.70
C LYS A 43 -6.45 3.86 -8.98
N PHE A 44 -6.06 3.53 -7.75
CA PHE A 44 -5.06 4.26 -6.96
C PHE A 44 -3.64 3.68 -7.11
N LEU A 45 -3.47 2.62 -7.89
CA LEU A 45 -2.26 1.80 -7.97
C LEU A 45 -1.59 1.91 -9.36
N GLY A 46 -0.43 1.28 -9.55
CA GLY A 46 0.40 1.37 -10.75
C GLY A 46 1.13 2.71 -10.86
N ASN A 47 1.46 3.14 -12.09
CA ASN A 47 2.14 4.41 -12.30
C ASN A 47 1.26 5.60 -11.86
N LYS A 48 1.80 6.35 -10.89
CA LYS A 48 1.27 7.58 -10.27
C LYS A 48 2.37 8.62 -10.11
N VAL A 49 3.39 8.64 -10.97
CA VAL A 49 4.44 9.69 -10.95
C VAL A 49 3.83 11.09 -11.02
N THR A 50 2.74 11.25 -11.78
CA THR A 50 2.01 12.52 -11.89
C THR A 50 1.24 12.93 -10.63
N ALA A 51 1.19 12.09 -9.59
CA ALA A 51 0.67 12.44 -8.27
C ALA A 51 1.71 13.16 -7.40
N TYR A 52 2.99 13.21 -7.80
CA TYR A 52 4.02 13.96 -7.10
C TYR A 52 3.63 15.44 -6.98
N GLY A 53 3.74 15.98 -5.76
CA GLY A 53 3.25 17.32 -5.42
C GLY A 53 1.76 17.39 -5.03
N GLY A 54 0.98 16.34 -5.32
CA GLY A 54 -0.44 16.24 -4.99
C GLY A 54 -0.73 15.67 -3.61
N THR A 55 -2.03 15.48 -3.33
CA THR A 55 -2.54 15.02 -2.03
C THR A 55 -3.36 13.72 -2.15
N LEU A 56 -3.07 12.74 -1.29
CA LEU A 56 -3.97 11.65 -0.94
C LEU A 56 -4.80 12.08 0.29
N LYS A 57 -6.12 12.12 0.13
CA LYS A 57 -7.06 12.48 1.19
C LYS A 57 -8.02 11.34 1.45
N TYR A 58 -8.26 11.03 2.72
CA TYR A 58 -9.26 10.04 3.10
C TYR A 58 -10.00 10.43 4.37
N VAL A 59 -11.25 9.99 4.46
CA VAL A 59 -12.14 10.19 5.61
C VAL A 59 -12.55 8.83 6.16
N PHE A 60 -12.39 8.64 7.46
CA PHE A 60 -12.76 7.40 8.14
C PHE A 60 -13.42 7.68 9.48
N ARG A 61 -14.19 6.69 9.96
CA ARG A 61 -14.80 6.69 11.29
C ARG A 61 -14.62 5.33 11.92
N PHE A 62 -14.31 5.31 13.21
CA PHE A 62 -14.14 4.10 14.00
C PHE A 62 -14.77 4.24 15.38
N SER A 63 -15.04 3.11 16.01
CA SER A 63 -15.50 2.99 17.39
C SER A 63 -14.75 1.85 18.08
N GLY A 64 -14.61 1.92 19.39
CA GLY A 64 -13.94 0.89 20.17
C GLY A 64 -13.60 1.35 21.58
N GLU A 65 -12.96 0.45 22.32
CA GLU A 65 -12.45 0.70 23.65
C GLU A 65 -10.96 0.28 23.76
N GLY A 66 -10.34 0.61 24.89
CA GLY A 66 -8.93 0.28 25.15
C GLY A 66 -7.95 1.34 24.65
N ARG A 67 -6.68 0.96 24.52
CA ARG A 67 -5.63 1.89 24.09
C ARG A 67 -5.70 2.15 22.59
N THR A 68 -5.22 3.32 22.18
CA THR A 68 -5.03 3.61 20.76
C THR A 68 -3.96 2.70 20.19
N ASN A 69 -4.28 2.08 19.06
CA ASN A 69 -3.34 1.25 18.34
C ASN A 69 -2.26 2.16 17.74
N GLN A 70 -1.00 1.95 18.14
CA GLN A 70 0.14 2.78 17.75
C GLN A 70 0.86 2.30 16.47
N GLU A 71 0.40 1.21 15.86
CA GLU A 71 0.96 0.72 14.59
C GLU A 71 0.77 1.77 13.48
N PRO A 72 1.66 1.84 12.49
CA PRO A 72 1.59 2.87 11.45
C PRO A 72 0.38 2.66 10.55
N ASP A 73 -0.19 3.76 10.03
CA ASP A 73 -1.21 3.68 9.01
C ASP A 73 -0.52 3.50 7.64
N VAL A 74 -1.09 2.67 6.77
CA VAL A 74 -0.64 2.39 5.39
C VAL A 74 0.64 1.55 5.24
N ILE A 75 0.65 0.59 4.29
CA ILE A 75 1.89 -0.01 3.73
C ILE A 75 2.33 0.85 2.54
N ILE A 76 2.44 2.14 2.87
CA ILE A 76 3.32 3.22 2.44
C ILE A 76 3.27 4.14 3.68
N ARG A 77 4.07 3.81 4.70
CA ARG A 77 3.84 3.97 6.16
C ARG A 77 3.50 5.36 6.74
N TYR A 78 2.41 6.00 6.39
CA TYR A 78 2.01 7.27 7.01
C TYR A 78 1.44 7.08 8.42
N LYS A 79 2.15 7.53 9.48
CA LYS A 79 1.53 7.65 10.81
C LYS A 79 0.82 9.01 10.93
N HIS A 80 -0.50 8.99 11.04
CA HIS A 80 -1.28 10.20 11.29
C HIS A 80 -0.90 10.80 12.64
N ARG A 81 -0.42 12.06 12.63
CA ARG A 81 0.03 12.77 13.84
C ARG A 81 -1.10 13.45 14.60
N ASP A 82 -2.17 13.82 13.90
CA ASP A 82 -3.28 14.50 14.55
C ASP A 82 -4.06 13.49 15.39
N ALA A 83 -4.60 13.98 16.49
CA ALA A 83 -5.39 13.16 17.37
C ALA A 83 -6.62 12.64 16.62
N VAL A 84 -6.69 11.32 16.44
CA VAL A 84 -7.89 10.67 15.92
C VAL A 84 -8.94 10.59 17.02
N HIS A 85 -10.18 10.86 16.66
CA HIS A 85 -11.31 10.90 17.58
C HIS A 85 -12.27 9.74 17.28
N PRO A 86 -12.56 8.89 18.27
CA PRO A 86 -13.56 7.84 18.15
C PRO A 86 -14.95 8.43 17.92
N GLU A 87 -15.82 7.70 17.21
CA GLU A 87 -17.20 8.09 16.91
C GLU A 87 -17.36 9.40 16.12
N ARG A 88 -16.26 9.92 15.56
CA ARG A 88 -16.23 11.10 14.71
C ARG A 88 -15.61 10.78 13.37
N GLU A 89 -15.91 11.62 12.39
CA GLU A 89 -15.20 11.61 11.11
C GLU A 89 -13.80 12.17 11.32
N ASN A 90 -12.80 11.40 10.89
CA ASN A 90 -11.40 11.78 10.91
C ASN A 90 -10.97 11.98 9.46
N THR A 91 -10.35 13.13 9.17
CA THR A 91 -9.85 13.47 7.83
C THR A 91 -8.34 13.50 7.85
N VAL A 92 -7.71 12.77 6.92
CA VAL A 92 -6.27 12.73 6.76
C VAL A 92 -5.91 13.26 5.38
N GLU A 93 -4.88 14.11 5.34
CA GLU A 93 -4.27 14.61 4.11
C GLU A 93 -2.77 14.29 4.11
N LEU A 94 -2.37 13.42 3.17
CA LEU A 94 -0.99 13.02 2.92
C LEU A 94 -0.52 13.66 1.62
N LYS A 95 0.55 14.45 1.68
CA LYS A 95 1.17 15.03 0.49
C LYS A 95 2.26 14.12 -0.07
N PHE A 96 2.30 13.99 -1.39
CA PHE A 96 3.37 13.29 -2.11
C PHE A 96 4.59 14.22 -2.30
N PHE A 97 5.27 14.52 -1.19
CA PHE A 97 6.54 15.26 -1.11
C PHE A 97 7.50 14.56 -0.16
N GLU A 98 8.79 14.56 -0.46
CA GLU A 98 9.86 13.85 0.26
C GLU A 98 10.04 14.25 1.74
N ASP A 99 9.52 15.41 2.15
CA ASP A 99 9.65 15.95 3.51
C ASP A 99 9.08 15.02 4.59
N ARG A 100 8.15 14.15 4.19
CA ARG A 100 7.51 13.19 5.09
C ARG A 100 7.97 11.75 4.90
N TRP A 101 8.92 11.48 3.99
CA TRP A 101 9.26 10.13 3.54
C TRP A 101 10.56 9.56 4.10
N GLN A 102 10.53 8.26 4.40
CA GLN A 102 11.65 7.48 4.92
C GLN A 102 11.67 6.14 4.16
N ARG A 103 12.81 5.48 4.11
CA ARG A 103 13.05 4.21 3.43
C ARG A 103 12.94 3.05 4.42
N VAL A 104 12.96 1.82 3.91
CA VAL A 104 12.85 0.63 4.77
C VAL A 104 13.95 0.49 5.82
N ASP A 105 15.11 1.06 5.53
CA ASP A 105 16.31 1.05 6.35
C ASP A 105 16.34 2.18 7.40
N GLY A 106 15.28 2.99 7.48
CA GLY A 106 15.20 4.14 8.40
C GLY A 106 15.90 5.40 7.89
N GLN A 107 16.42 5.42 6.66
CA GLN A 107 16.98 6.64 6.09
C GLN A 107 15.89 7.53 5.50
N GLN A 108 16.10 8.85 5.49
CA GLN A 108 15.17 9.77 4.85
C GLN A 108 15.00 9.42 3.36
N GLY A 109 13.76 9.39 2.90
CA GLY A 109 13.41 9.22 1.50
C GLY A 109 13.80 10.47 0.74
N THR A 110 14.43 10.30 -0.41
CA THR A 110 14.70 11.41 -1.32
C THR A 110 13.58 11.54 -2.35
N ARG A 111 13.61 12.62 -3.12
CA ARG A 111 12.72 12.82 -4.26
C ARG A 111 12.74 11.62 -5.21
N GLU A 112 13.92 11.12 -5.54
CA GLU A 112 14.10 9.97 -6.45
C GLU A 112 13.45 8.72 -5.89
N HIS A 113 13.61 8.47 -4.59
CA HIS A 113 12.94 7.36 -3.93
C HIS A 113 11.42 7.49 -4.09
N LEU A 114 10.83 8.61 -3.70
CA LEU A 114 9.38 8.81 -3.81
C LEU A 114 8.89 8.61 -5.25
N LEU A 115 9.58 9.18 -6.25
CA LEU A 115 9.23 8.99 -7.65
C LEU A 115 9.33 7.54 -8.12
N MET A 116 10.33 6.78 -7.64
CA MET A 116 10.44 5.34 -7.92
C MET A 116 9.26 4.55 -7.34
N ALA A 117 8.83 4.84 -6.11
CA ALA A 117 7.64 4.19 -5.54
C ALA A 117 6.36 4.58 -6.28
N LEU A 118 6.22 5.86 -6.67
CA LEU A 118 5.08 6.32 -7.46
C LEU A 118 5.07 5.75 -8.87
N ALA A 119 6.21 5.37 -9.45
CA ALA A 119 6.28 4.77 -10.79
C ALA A 119 5.61 3.40 -10.87
N ASP A 120 5.58 2.64 -9.77
CA ASP A 120 4.95 1.33 -9.74
C ASP A 120 4.37 1.03 -8.35
N LEU A 121 3.21 1.63 -8.05
CA LEU A 121 2.54 1.41 -6.77
C LEU A 121 1.79 0.07 -6.75
N ASP A 122 2.32 -0.92 -6.05
CA ASP A 122 1.64 -2.20 -5.83
C ASP A 122 0.42 -2.10 -4.89
N ASP A 123 0.57 -1.31 -3.84
CA ASP A 123 -0.36 -1.30 -2.72
C ASP A 123 -0.41 0.06 -2.01
N ILE A 124 -1.63 0.52 -1.73
CA ILE A 124 -1.90 1.56 -0.75
C ILE A 124 -2.89 0.97 0.22
N LEU A 125 -2.46 0.81 1.47
CA LEU A 125 -3.31 0.28 2.53
C LEU A 125 -3.76 1.43 3.42
N ILE A 126 -4.94 1.46 4.00
CA ILE A 126 -5.32 2.47 5.02
C ILE A 126 -5.64 1.71 6.28
N LYS A 127 -5.08 2.09 7.43
CA LYS A 127 -5.32 1.36 8.67
C LYS A 127 -6.80 1.40 9.02
N ALA A 128 -7.33 0.25 9.41
CA ALA A 128 -8.71 0.08 9.83
C ALA A 128 -8.84 -0.05 11.36
N THR A 129 -7.80 -0.54 12.05
CA THR A 129 -7.87 -0.84 13.49
C THR A 129 -7.19 0.24 14.33
N TYR A 130 -7.93 1.26 14.78
CA TYR A 130 -7.38 2.38 15.57
C TYR A 130 -7.38 2.17 17.09
N MET A 131 -8.04 1.11 17.59
CA MET A 131 -8.11 0.74 19.00
C MET A 131 -7.78 -0.74 19.21
N GLU A 132 -7.31 -1.09 20.41
CA GLU A 132 -7.12 -2.49 20.83
C GLU A 132 -8.40 -3.32 20.68
N GLU A 133 -9.54 -2.78 21.12
CA GLU A 133 -10.85 -3.42 20.97
C GLU A 133 -11.73 -2.60 20.03
N CYS A 134 -11.40 -2.63 18.74
CA CYS A 134 -12.15 -1.91 17.71
C CYS A 134 -13.49 -2.62 17.42
N SER A 135 -14.61 -1.94 17.67
CA SER A 135 -15.95 -2.48 17.46
C SER A 135 -16.49 -2.22 16.05
N THR A 136 -16.27 -1.02 15.51
CA THR A 136 -16.58 -0.69 14.12
C THR A 136 -15.48 0.14 13.49
N SER A 137 -15.31 -0.01 12.18
CA SER A 137 -14.41 0.82 11.40
C SER A 137 -14.93 0.94 9.97
N SER A 138 -14.91 2.16 9.44
CA SER A 138 -15.47 2.48 8.14
C SER A 138 -14.61 3.51 7.41
N LEU A 139 -14.34 3.24 6.14
CA LEU A 139 -13.68 4.16 5.22
C LEU A 139 -14.77 4.83 4.37
N MET A 140 -14.96 6.13 4.56
CA MET A 140 -16.08 6.88 4.01
C MET A 140 -15.76 7.45 2.64
N SER A 141 -14.57 8.01 2.46
CA SER A 141 -14.12 8.54 1.18
C SER A 141 -12.60 8.46 1.05
N VAL A 142 -12.14 8.34 -0.20
CA VAL A 142 -10.73 8.37 -0.58
C VAL A 142 -10.61 9.11 -1.91
N SER A 143 -9.69 10.07 -1.98
CA SER A 143 -9.36 10.83 -3.19
C SER A 143 -7.86 11.02 -3.30
N MET A 144 -7.34 10.99 -4.53
CA MET A 144 -5.93 11.20 -4.84
C MET A 144 -5.83 12.23 -5.95
N GLU A 145 -5.01 13.25 -5.75
CA GLU A 145 -4.68 14.23 -6.79
C GLU A 145 -3.54 13.71 -7.67
N PHE A 146 -3.69 13.91 -8.98
CA PHE A 146 -2.67 13.57 -9.97
C PHE A 146 -2.85 14.47 -11.19
N ALA A 147 -1.75 14.72 -11.90
CA ALA A 147 -1.77 15.52 -13.12
C ALA A 147 -2.13 14.67 -14.34
N GLU A 148 -2.93 15.26 -15.22
CA GLU A 148 -3.26 14.73 -16.55
C GLU A 148 -3.04 15.81 -17.61
N PRO A 149 -2.64 15.45 -18.85
CA PRO A 149 -2.39 16.42 -19.93
C PRO A 149 -3.56 17.35 -20.25
N GLN A 150 -4.80 16.93 -19.99
CA GLN A 150 -6.02 17.71 -20.21
C GLN A 150 -6.84 17.90 -18.93
N GLY A 151 -6.16 17.90 -17.77
CA GLY A 151 -6.78 18.14 -16.48
C GLY A 151 -7.42 19.54 -16.39
N ARG A 152 -8.49 19.65 -15.60
CA ARG A 152 -9.19 20.93 -15.33
C ARG A 152 -8.74 21.61 -14.03
N GLY A 153 -7.75 21.04 -13.36
CA GLY A 153 -7.22 21.52 -12.09
C GLY A 153 -6.22 22.66 -12.24
N LEU A 154 -5.57 23.02 -11.14
CA LEU A 154 -4.41 23.91 -11.15
C LEU A 154 -3.22 23.23 -11.85
N THR A 155 -2.31 24.03 -12.39
CA THR A 155 -1.05 23.52 -12.95
C THR A 155 -0.23 22.83 -11.87
N ALA A 156 0.17 21.58 -12.12
CA ALA A 156 1.08 20.82 -11.26
C ALA A 156 2.54 21.13 -11.67
N TYR A 157 3.15 22.14 -11.04
CA TYR A 157 4.51 22.60 -11.38
C TYR A 157 5.59 21.60 -10.97
N GLU A 158 5.27 20.72 -10.02
CA GLU A 158 6.14 19.70 -9.46
C GLU A 158 6.24 18.47 -10.35
N VAL A 159 5.31 18.30 -11.30
CA VAL A 159 5.29 17.20 -12.26
C VAL A 159 6.17 17.53 -13.44
N GLU A 160 7.21 16.72 -13.63
CA GLU A 160 8.15 16.87 -14.74
C GLU A 160 7.57 16.35 -16.06
N GLN A 161 8.02 16.95 -17.18
CA GLN A 161 7.74 16.46 -18.51
C GLN A 161 9.06 16.33 -19.28
N CYS A 162 9.71 15.18 -19.15
CA CYS A 162 11.02 14.89 -19.70
C CYS A 162 10.96 14.54 -21.20
N MET A 163 12.00 14.92 -21.94
CA MET A 163 12.26 14.37 -23.28
C MET A 163 13.03 13.06 -23.15
N CYS A 164 12.37 11.93 -23.38
CA CYS A 164 12.98 10.62 -23.12
C CYS A 164 13.95 10.17 -24.21
N PRO A 165 15.10 9.58 -23.83
CA PRO A 165 16.00 8.94 -24.79
C PRO A 165 15.34 7.70 -25.41
N PRO A 166 15.88 7.18 -26.53
CA PRO A 166 15.37 5.95 -27.14
C PRO A 166 15.29 4.80 -26.14
N GLY A 167 14.14 4.14 -26.08
CA GLY A 167 13.89 3.01 -25.19
C GLY A 167 13.15 3.34 -23.89
N TYR A 168 12.87 4.62 -23.62
CA TYR A 168 12.17 5.08 -22.41
C TYR A 168 10.91 5.89 -22.76
N ILE A 169 9.88 5.76 -21.92
CA ILE A 169 8.60 6.48 -22.00
C ILE A 169 8.12 6.87 -20.59
N GLY A 170 7.04 7.67 -20.52
CA GLY A 170 6.52 8.22 -19.26
C GLY A 170 6.85 9.71 -19.12
N THR A 171 6.22 10.39 -18.17
CA THR A 171 6.44 11.83 -17.95
C THR A 171 7.82 12.12 -17.37
N SER A 172 8.40 11.16 -16.66
CA SER A 172 9.75 11.19 -16.07
C SER A 172 10.67 10.11 -16.66
N CYS A 173 10.33 9.56 -17.83
CA CYS A 173 11.08 8.46 -18.48
C CYS A 173 11.23 7.22 -17.58
N GLU A 174 10.22 7.00 -16.73
CA GLU A 174 10.17 5.99 -15.71
C GLU A 174 9.81 4.59 -16.23
N ASP A 175 9.30 4.50 -17.47
CA ASP A 175 8.82 3.27 -18.07
C ASP A 175 9.66 2.86 -19.29
N CYS A 176 9.74 1.56 -19.55
CA CYS A 176 10.38 1.04 -20.77
C CYS A 176 9.45 1.20 -21.96
N ALA A 177 9.98 1.69 -23.09
CA ALA A 177 9.25 1.70 -24.34
C ALA A 177 8.91 0.26 -24.78
N PRO A 178 7.82 0.04 -25.54
CA PRO A 178 7.49 -1.29 -26.04
C PRO A 178 8.68 -1.95 -26.75
N GLY A 179 9.04 -3.17 -26.33
CA GLY A 179 10.20 -3.91 -26.85
C GLY A 179 11.52 -3.67 -26.10
N TYR A 180 11.54 -2.82 -25.07
CA TYR A 180 12.68 -2.60 -24.18
C TYR A 180 12.40 -3.20 -22.80
N SER A 181 13.46 -3.64 -22.11
CA SER A 181 13.41 -4.15 -20.74
C SER A 181 14.64 -3.69 -19.97
N ARG A 182 14.49 -3.39 -18.68
CA ARG A 182 15.63 -3.04 -17.83
C ARG A 182 16.62 -4.21 -17.73
N THR A 183 17.86 -4.01 -18.17
CA THR A 183 18.96 -4.96 -17.97
C THR A 183 19.52 -4.77 -16.56
N GLY A 184 18.99 -5.51 -15.59
CA GLY A 184 19.41 -5.45 -14.19
C GLY A 184 18.20 -5.25 -13.29
N GLY A 185 17.75 -6.35 -12.67
CA GLY A 185 16.72 -6.30 -11.64
C GLY A 185 17.23 -5.48 -10.47
N ILE A 186 16.56 -4.36 -10.19
CA ILE A 186 16.58 -3.79 -8.86
C ILE A 186 15.68 -4.73 -8.04
N GLU A 187 16.26 -5.79 -7.51
CA GLU A 187 15.64 -6.52 -6.40
C GLU A 187 15.51 -5.53 -5.22
N ASP A 188 14.28 -5.34 -4.74
CA ASP A 188 13.93 -4.84 -3.41
C ASP A 188 14.36 -3.42 -2.99
N SER A 189 14.57 -2.46 -3.91
CA SER A 189 14.87 -1.06 -3.52
C SER A 189 13.67 -0.11 -3.51
N ALA A 190 12.48 -0.55 -3.95
CA ALA A 190 11.29 0.30 -4.08
C ALA A 190 10.32 0.22 -2.90
N PHE A 191 10.63 -0.55 -1.86
CA PHE A 191 9.89 -0.42 -0.61
C PHE A 191 10.32 0.87 0.07
N ILE A 192 9.43 1.86 0.11
CA ILE A 192 9.65 3.11 0.85
C ILE A 192 8.70 3.08 2.04
N TYR A 193 9.28 3.13 3.24
CA TYR A 193 8.58 3.13 4.51
C TYR A 193 8.75 4.50 5.18
N LEU A 194 7.79 5.39 5.00
CA LEU A 194 7.59 6.58 5.83
C LEU A 194 7.68 6.24 7.36
N ILE A 195 8.56 6.83 8.21
CA ILE A 195 8.36 7.18 9.66
C ILE A 195 9.39 8.26 10.11
N GLU A 196 8.97 9.14 11.04
CA GLU A 196 9.72 10.03 11.99
C GLU A 196 10.86 10.98 11.56
N GLN A 197 10.68 12.24 11.95
CA GLN A 197 11.34 12.79 13.15
C GLN A 197 10.39 12.81 14.34
#